data_AF-A0AAU2MHM8-F1
#
_entry.id   AF-A0AAU2MHM8-F1
#
_cell.length_a   1.000
_cell.length_b   1.000
_cell.length_c   1.000
_cell.angle_alpha   90.00
_cell.angle_beta   90.00
_cell.angle_gamma   90.00
#
_symmetry.space_group_name_H-M   'P 1'
#
loop_
_entity.id
_entity.type
_entity.pdbx_description
1 polymer ?
#
loop_
_entity_poly.entity_id
_entity_poly.type
_entity_poly.pdbx_seq_one_letter_code
_entity_poly.pdbx_strand_id
1 'polypeptide(L)'
;MRMPTDSAGSSTPSSAVSSPVGRRSVLAAAAGAGAAVALGAAAGTARATTSGTATERTAGRPVKLTVTARPAAEAERLRLGQALRGSEFQPTGLYVPAGTPLSLTVQPYDDLLPTLWIGAWDYYGEITEPRSYPLTAGANTVTDPHGGPVYLTLTGRGEQAGVVIRSGAVPMPVFTLGSTSEADYQHRLDTLTASPYVELHAPNTIMTLTREGALLYRDEDHAALLGLVETIIDSHARISGLDGSKPVHRRKAGPYHFTEVSKVPSGVGAYATHGYNGFPRAYLDRATTVEGLRTRGWGLYHELGHLHQQMAYKPGGLTEVTVNIYSLAAQRTLKQPSNLLTVDPKTGLTYFQSARLKFGTAGLTYEKSFGAYEKLVPLRQLELAFGNDFWPRLHKLVREENPQSDYTENDKRYRALATYSSRIAGYDLTDFFVNTWAFPIDATGRAELAALNLPKPPVDPATLAD
;
A
#
# COMPACT_ATOMS: atom_id res chain seq x y z
N MET A 1 -53.58 45.90 6.99
CA MET A 1 -53.20 46.48 5.67
C MET A 1 -52.48 45.37 4.90
N ARG A 2 -53.06 44.95 3.76
CA ARG A 2 -52.58 43.96 2.76
C ARG A 2 -52.26 42.51 3.20
N MET A 3 -53.18 41.62 2.81
CA MET A 3 -53.02 40.21 2.37
C MET A 3 -52.12 40.11 1.09
N PRO A 4 -51.84 38.93 0.45
CA PRO A 4 -51.72 37.51 0.88
C PRO A 4 -50.59 36.69 0.13
N THR A 5 -50.66 35.35 0.25
CA THR A 5 -50.36 34.23 -0.70
C THR A 5 -48.98 33.54 -0.79
N ASP A 6 -49.04 32.24 -0.43
CA ASP A 6 -48.74 31.01 -1.20
C ASP A 6 -47.33 30.61 -1.69
N SER A 7 -47.05 29.33 -1.36
CA SER A 7 -46.72 28.21 -2.25
C SER A 7 -45.33 27.56 -2.15
N ALA A 8 -45.38 26.25 -2.36
CA ALA A 8 -44.40 25.22 -2.13
C ALA A 8 -43.22 25.23 -3.12
N GLY A 9 -42.11 24.62 -2.68
CA GLY A 9 -40.98 24.27 -3.52
C GLY A 9 -40.01 23.36 -2.78
N SER A 10 -40.31 22.06 -2.74
CA SER A 10 -39.34 21.04 -2.34
C SER A 10 -38.26 20.91 -3.41
N SER A 11 -37.00 21.19 -3.06
CA SER A 11 -35.85 20.84 -3.89
C SER A 11 -34.86 20.02 -3.05
N THR A 12 -34.62 18.81 -3.54
CA THR A 12 -33.56 17.90 -3.12
C THR A 12 -32.20 18.52 -3.43
N PRO A 13 -31.18 18.42 -2.54
CA PRO A 13 -29.84 18.80 -2.90
C PRO A 13 -29.19 17.69 -3.73
N SER A 14 -28.88 18.05 -4.97
CA SER A 14 -28.05 17.31 -5.91
C SER A 14 -26.67 17.02 -5.31
N SER A 15 -26.21 15.78 -5.48
CA SER A 15 -24.89 15.28 -5.16
C SER A 15 -23.80 16.10 -5.87
N ALA A 16 -22.98 16.80 -5.10
CA ALA A 16 -21.82 17.52 -5.60
C ALA A 16 -20.75 16.52 -6.09
N VAL A 17 -20.50 16.56 -7.40
CA VAL A 17 -19.43 15.88 -8.10
C VAL A 17 -18.08 16.40 -7.59
N SER A 18 -17.27 15.51 -7.04
CA SER A 18 -15.90 15.80 -6.60
C SER A 18 -14.96 15.92 -7.81
N SER A 19 -14.46 17.13 -8.07
CA SER A 19 -13.36 17.36 -9.01
C SER A 19 -12.01 16.93 -8.40
N PRO A 20 -11.13 16.24 -9.13
CA PRO A 20 -9.83 15.84 -8.60
C PRO A 20 -8.84 17.01 -8.65
N VAL A 21 -8.22 17.30 -7.50
CA VAL A 21 -7.12 18.26 -7.37
C VAL A 21 -5.86 17.64 -7.98
N GLY A 22 -5.36 18.24 -9.07
CA GLY A 22 -4.10 17.86 -9.68
C GLY A 22 -2.90 18.15 -8.77
N ARG A 23 -2.00 17.17 -8.61
CA ARG A 23 -0.70 17.36 -7.96
C ARG A 23 0.40 16.90 -8.92
N ARG A 24 1.29 17.83 -9.25
CA ARG A 24 2.60 17.57 -9.86
C ARG A 24 3.58 17.25 -8.74
N SER A 25 4.23 16.10 -8.82
CA SER A 25 5.44 15.80 -8.07
C SER A 25 6.41 15.17 -9.07
N VAL A 26 7.64 15.63 -9.12
CA VAL A 26 8.71 15.12 -9.99
C VAL A 26 9.78 14.52 -9.08
N LEU A 27 10.15 13.27 -9.30
CA LEU A 27 11.38 12.68 -8.75
C LEU A 27 12.21 12.13 -9.91
N ALA A 28 13.29 12.84 -10.25
CA ALA A 28 14.33 12.37 -11.15
C ALA A 28 15.41 11.64 -10.31
N ALA A 29 15.64 10.36 -10.58
CA ALA A 29 16.67 9.56 -9.92
C ALA A 29 17.98 9.59 -10.74
N ALA A 30 19.09 9.93 -10.10
CA ALA A 30 20.44 9.83 -10.66
C ALA A 30 21.01 8.41 -10.44
N ALA A 31 21.63 7.85 -11.47
CA ALA A 31 22.26 6.53 -11.47
C ALA A 31 23.72 6.61 -10.99
N GLY A 32 24.12 5.71 -10.11
CA GLY A 32 25.52 5.51 -9.70
C GLY A 32 25.87 4.02 -9.79
N ALA A 33 26.88 3.70 -10.60
CA ALA A 33 27.39 2.36 -10.84
C ALA A 33 28.34 1.91 -9.72
N GLY A 34 28.30 0.62 -9.35
CA GLY A 34 29.23 0.02 -8.40
C GLY A 34 29.25 -1.51 -8.49
N ALA A 35 30.43 -2.08 -8.66
CA ALA A 35 30.71 -3.45 -9.08
C ALA A 35 30.51 -4.52 -7.98
N ALA A 36 30.16 -5.73 -8.43
CA ALA A 36 29.89 -6.92 -7.63
C ALA A 36 31.15 -7.68 -7.19
N VAL A 37 31.09 -8.30 -6.02
CA VAL A 37 31.97 -9.42 -5.62
C VAL A 37 31.07 -10.54 -5.08
N ALA A 38 31.14 -11.69 -5.75
CA ALA A 38 30.41 -12.91 -5.42
C ALA A 38 31.16 -13.74 -4.37
N LEU A 39 30.43 -14.36 -3.44
CA LEU A 39 30.88 -15.50 -2.63
C LEU A 39 29.64 -16.35 -2.26
N GLY A 40 29.72 -17.64 -2.57
CA GLY A 40 28.61 -18.59 -2.48
C GLY A 40 28.62 -19.50 -1.25
N ALA A 41 27.91 -20.63 -1.43
CA ALA A 41 27.71 -21.78 -0.53
C ALA A 41 26.64 -21.56 0.57
N ALA A 42 25.76 -22.50 0.93
CA ALA A 42 25.48 -23.84 0.45
C ALA A 42 24.04 -24.24 0.87
N ALA A 43 23.45 -25.14 0.10
CA ALA A 43 22.10 -25.67 0.26
C ALA A 43 21.96 -26.58 1.49
N GLY A 44 20.82 -26.47 2.18
CA GLY A 44 20.34 -27.42 3.19
C GLY A 44 19.01 -28.02 2.74
N THR A 45 19.03 -29.31 2.43
CA THR A 45 17.87 -30.11 2.01
C THR A 45 16.88 -30.33 3.15
N ALA A 46 15.60 -30.00 2.95
CA ALA A 46 14.50 -30.49 3.76
C ALA A 46 13.41 -31.08 2.86
N ARG A 47 13.05 -32.33 3.16
CA ARG A 47 12.11 -33.19 2.43
C ARG A 47 10.78 -33.17 3.18
N ALA A 48 9.68 -32.78 2.53
CA ALA A 48 8.34 -33.18 2.98
C ALA A 48 7.27 -33.03 1.88
N THR A 49 6.73 -34.19 1.52
CA THR A 49 5.33 -34.50 1.18
C THR A 49 4.64 -33.87 -0.04
N THR A 50 4.41 -34.78 -0.99
CA THR A 50 3.55 -34.78 -2.17
C THR A 50 2.14 -34.19 -1.97
N SER A 51 1.76 -33.27 -2.85
CA SER A 51 0.36 -33.08 -3.26
C SER A 51 0.28 -32.64 -4.73
N GLY A 52 -0.31 -33.50 -5.56
CA GLY A 52 -1.01 -33.13 -6.80
C GLY A 52 -0.15 -32.81 -8.03
N THR A 53 0.30 -33.84 -8.75
CA THR A 53 0.73 -33.74 -10.16
C THR A 53 -0.39 -33.16 -11.03
N ALA A 54 -0.18 -31.98 -11.61
CA ALA A 54 -1.05 -31.40 -12.61
C ALA A 54 -0.55 -31.78 -14.01
N THR A 55 -1.14 -32.83 -14.58
CA THR A 55 -1.03 -33.15 -16.01
C THR A 55 -1.73 -32.08 -16.86
N GLU A 56 -1.09 -31.76 -17.99
CA GLU A 56 -1.58 -30.96 -19.14
C GLU A 56 -3.10 -31.01 -19.32
N ARG A 57 -3.74 -29.84 -19.49
CA ARG A 57 -5.19 -29.73 -19.70
C ARG A 57 -5.53 -28.88 -20.92
N THR A 58 -6.05 -29.58 -21.93
CA THR A 58 -6.91 -29.08 -23.01
C THR A 58 -8.29 -28.65 -22.49
N ALA A 59 -9.02 -27.88 -23.31
CA ALA A 59 -10.29 -27.22 -23.00
C ALA A 59 -11.36 -28.10 -22.27
N GLY A 60 -12.06 -27.52 -21.28
CA GLY A 60 -13.42 -27.96 -20.92
C GLY A 60 -13.67 -28.59 -19.55
N ARG A 61 -12.76 -28.51 -18.57
CA ARG A 61 -13.08 -28.96 -17.19
C ARG A 61 -13.45 -27.78 -16.28
N PRO A 62 -14.56 -27.87 -15.53
CA PRO A 62 -14.92 -26.83 -14.57
C PRO A 62 -13.82 -26.60 -13.54
N VAL A 63 -13.57 -25.32 -13.22
CA VAL A 63 -12.62 -24.92 -12.17
C VAL A 63 -13.41 -24.74 -10.87
N LYS A 64 -13.04 -25.48 -9.84
CA LYS A 64 -13.66 -25.38 -8.51
C LYS A 64 -12.80 -24.50 -7.62
N LEU A 65 -13.43 -23.50 -7.02
CA LEU A 65 -12.81 -22.53 -6.13
C LEU A 65 -13.54 -22.56 -4.80
N THR A 66 -12.80 -22.47 -3.72
CA THR A 66 -13.34 -22.22 -2.38
C THR A 66 -12.92 -20.82 -1.97
N VAL A 67 -13.91 -19.96 -1.71
CA VAL A 67 -13.70 -18.59 -1.27
C VAL A 67 -13.89 -18.55 0.24
N THR A 68 -12.89 -18.06 0.98
CA THR A 68 -13.00 -17.93 2.45
C THR A 68 -13.25 -16.47 2.81
N ALA A 69 -14.26 -16.23 3.62
CA ALA A 69 -14.71 -14.90 3.98
C ALA A 69 -13.67 -14.17 4.83
N ARG A 70 -13.50 -12.87 4.57
CA ARG A 70 -12.62 -11.98 5.32
C ARG A 70 -13.41 -10.74 5.77
N PRO A 71 -12.98 -10.06 6.86
CA PRO A 71 -13.57 -8.76 7.19
C PRO A 71 -13.50 -7.82 5.98
N ALA A 72 -14.54 -7.00 5.80
CA ALA A 72 -14.60 -6.04 4.70
C ALA A 72 -13.36 -5.13 4.71
N ALA A 73 -12.82 -4.80 3.53
CA ALA A 73 -11.63 -3.95 3.44
C ALA A 73 -11.84 -2.58 4.10
N GLU A 74 -13.06 -2.03 4.03
CA GLU A 74 -13.39 -0.77 4.70
C GLU A 74 -13.42 -0.90 6.23
N ALA A 75 -13.96 -2.01 6.75
CA ALA A 75 -13.93 -2.29 8.18
C ALA A 75 -12.48 -2.44 8.70
N GLU A 76 -11.61 -3.09 7.91
CA GLU A 76 -10.19 -3.19 8.22
C GLU A 76 -9.47 -1.84 8.16
N ARG A 77 -9.76 -1.01 7.14
CA ARG A 77 -9.22 0.36 7.03
C ARG A 77 -9.55 1.17 8.28
N LEU A 78 -10.82 1.16 8.70
CA LEU A 78 -11.29 1.86 9.89
C LEU A 78 -10.64 1.30 11.17
N ARG A 79 -10.58 -0.03 11.32
CA ARG A 79 -9.93 -0.70 12.47
C ARG A 79 -8.45 -0.31 12.59
N LEU A 80 -7.75 -0.20 11.47
CA LEU A 80 -6.33 0.11 11.42
C LEU A 80 -6.05 1.62 11.49
N GLY A 81 -7.09 2.46 11.42
CA GLY A 81 -7.00 3.91 11.35
C GLY A 81 -6.36 4.41 10.04
N GLN A 82 -6.34 3.59 8.99
CA GLN A 82 -5.60 3.84 7.76
C GLN A 82 -6.33 4.79 6.81
N ALA A 83 -5.57 5.53 6.00
CA ALA A 83 -6.10 6.44 4.99
C ALA A 83 -6.76 5.70 3.82
N LEU A 84 -6.14 4.62 3.36
CA LEU A 84 -6.55 3.86 2.19
C LEU A 84 -6.92 2.44 2.58
N ARG A 85 -7.90 1.87 1.89
CA ARG A 85 -8.25 0.45 2.04
C ARG A 85 -7.25 -0.41 1.27
N GLY A 86 -6.89 -1.56 1.83
CA GLY A 86 -6.15 -2.58 1.11
C GLY A 86 -7.05 -3.37 0.15
N SER A 87 -6.44 -4.29 -0.62
CA SER A 87 -7.21 -5.19 -1.49
C SER A 87 -8.04 -6.18 -0.69
N GLU A 88 -9.26 -6.44 -1.16
CA GLU A 88 -10.17 -7.48 -0.68
C GLU A 88 -10.19 -8.72 -1.59
N PHE A 89 -9.46 -8.67 -2.70
CA PHE A 89 -9.53 -9.68 -3.74
C PHE A 89 -8.93 -11.02 -3.30
N GLN A 90 -9.59 -12.08 -3.75
CA GLN A 90 -9.07 -13.44 -3.81
C GLN A 90 -8.85 -13.77 -5.29
N PRO A 91 -7.59 -13.89 -5.74
CA PRO A 91 -7.29 -14.15 -7.15
C PRO A 91 -7.68 -15.57 -7.53
N THR A 92 -8.14 -15.75 -8.76
CA THR A 92 -8.56 -17.06 -9.27
C THR A 92 -7.58 -17.67 -10.26
N GLY A 93 -6.64 -16.88 -10.80
CA GLY A 93 -5.75 -17.27 -11.89
C GLY A 93 -6.48 -17.46 -13.23
N LEU A 94 -7.65 -16.85 -13.40
CA LEU A 94 -8.48 -16.94 -14.60
C LEU A 94 -8.66 -15.56 -15.24
N TYR A 95 -8.81 -15.56 -16.55
CA TYR A 95 -9.08 -14.38 -17.38
C TYR A 95 -10.35 -14.62 -18.20
N VAL A 96 -11.23 -13.62 -18.27
CA VAL A 96 -12.40 -13.64 -19.17
C VAL A 96 -12.13 -12.71 -20.34
N PRO A 97 -12.19 -13.18 -21.60
CA PRO A 97 -12.11 -12.30 -22.76
C PRO A 97 -13.31 -11.35 -22.83
N ALA A 98 -13.09 -10.14 -23.39
CA ALA A 98 -14.12 -9.13 -23.57
C ALA A 98 -15.38 -9.69 -24.26
N GLY A 99 -16.56 -9.37 -23.75
CA GLY A 99 -17.84 -9.78 -24.30
C GLY A 99 -18.16 -11.28 -24.20
N THR A 100 -17.30 -12.08 -23.57
CA THR A 100 -17.53 -13.53 -23.43
C THR A 100 -18.42 -13.83 -22.22
N PRO A 101 -19.52 -14.59 -22.38
CA PRO A 101 -20.33 -15.03 -21.24
C PRO A 101 -19.58 -15.99 -20.33
N LEU A 102 -19.32 -15.56 -19.10
CA LEU A 102 -18.80 -16.39 -18.01
C LEU A 102 -19.96 -17.14 -17.34
N SER A 103 -19.97 -18.46 -17.44
CA SER A 103 -20.92 -19.31 -16.71
C SER A 103 -20.29 -19.87 -15.45
N LEU A 104 -20.96 -19.73 -14.31
CA LEU A 104 -20.50 -20.26 -13.03
C LEU A 104 -21.65 -20.74 -12.15
N THR A 105 -21.34 -21.52 -11.12
CA THR A 105 -22.29 -21.94 -10.10
C THR A 105 -21.77 -21.61 -8.71
N VAL A 106 -22.60 -20.93 -7.92
CA VAL A 106 -22.31 -20.62 -6.51
C VAL A 106 -22.95 -21.68 -5.61
N GLN A 107 -22.17 -22.15 -4.66
CA GLN A 107 -22.56 -23.06 -3.59
C GLN A 107 -22.36 -22.32 -2.25
N PRO A 108 -23.42 -21.70 -1.69
CA PRO A 108 -23.29 -20.93 -0.45
C PRO A 108 -23.22 -21.88 0.74
N TYR A 109 -22.03 -22.37 1.09
CA TYR A 109 -21.88 -23.37 2.15
C TYR A 109 -22.36 -22.84 3.51
N ASP A 110 -22.14 -21.56 3.77
CA ASP A 110 -22.52 -20.85 5.01
C ASP A 110 -23.49 -19.68 4.73
N ASP A 111 -24.39 -19.82 3.75
CA ASP A 111 -25.37 -18.81 3.33
C ASP A 111 -24.80 -17.45 2.84
N LEU A 112 -23.47 -17.34 2.72
CA LEU A 112 -22.82 -16.17 2.14
C LEU A 112 -22.65 -16.28 0.63
N LEU A 113 -22.91 -15.18 -0.06
CA LEU A 113 -22.77 -15.06 -1.51
C LEU A 113 -21.53 -14.23 -1.86
N PRO A 114 -20.60 -14.77 -2.67
CA PRO A 114 -19.45 -14.01 -3.12
C PRO A 114 -19.86 -12.96 -4.16
N THR A 115 -19.04 -11.91 -4.26
CA THR A 115 -19.09 -10.97 -5.39
C THR A 115 -17.96 -11.29 -6.34
N LEU A 116 -18.30 -11.42 -7.62
CA LEU A 116 -17.37 -11.59 -8.74
C LEU A 116 -16.82 -10.24 -9.18
N TRP A 117 -15.53 -10.18 -9.50
CA TRP A 117 -14.89 -9.01 -10.06
C TRP A 117 -14.15 -9.39 -11.34
N ILE A 118 -14.31 -8.59 -12.41
CA ILE A 118 -13.63 -8.77 -13.69
C ILE A 118 -12.93 -7.48 -14.08
N GLY A 119 -11.63 -7.55 -14.37
CA GLY A 119 -10.82 -6.39 -14.79
C GLY A 119 -9.56 -6.20 -13.95
N ALA A 120 -8.73 -5.25 -14.34
CA ALA A 120 -7.57 -4.82 -13.56
C ALA A 120 -7.77 -3.37 -13.12
N TRP A 121 -7.07 -2.97 -12.05
CA TRP A 121 -7.05 -1.58 -11.60
C TRP A 121 -6.12 -0.74 -12.47
N ASP A 122 -6.59 0.41 -12.96
CA ASP A 122 -5.76 1.38 -13.68
C ASP A 122 -6.41 2.77 -13.66
N TYR A 123 -6.27 3.50 -12.55
CA TYR A 123 -7.01 4.73 -12.27
C TYR A 123 -6.89 5.80 -13.36
N TYR A 124 -5.74 5.85 -14.04
CA TYR A 124 -5.52 6.79 -15.13
C TYR A 124 -5.85 6.19 -16.50
N GLY A 125 -6.00 4.88 -16.62
CA GLY A 125 -6.35 4.14 -17.83
C GLY A 125 -7.71 4.49 -18.42
N GLU A 126 -8.03 3.88 -19.57
CA GLU A 126 -9.37 3.99 -20.18
C GLU A 126 -10.42 3.22 -19.37
N ILE A 127 -10.01 2.06 -18.84
CA ILE A 127 -10.79 1.24 -17.91
C ILE A 127 -10.16 1.43 -16.55
N THR A 128 -10.84 2.15 -15.67
CA THR A 128 -10.23 2.65 -14.43
C THR A 128 -10.23 1.63 -13.29
N GLU A 129 -11.21 0.74 -13.27
CA GLU A 129 -11.42 -0.22 -12.19
C GLU A 129 -12.00 -1.56 -12.68
N PRO A 130 -11.77 -2.65 -11.92
CA PRO A 130 -12.48 -3.91 -12.08
C PRO A 130 -13.98 -3.71 -11.80
N ARG A 131 -14.82 -4.40 -12.57
CA ARG A 131 -16.29 -4.31 -12.44
C ARG A 131 -16.81 -5.42 -11.55
N SER A 132 -17.69 -5.06 -10.62
CA SER A 132 -18.28 -5.98 -9.65
C SER A 132 -19.63 -6.53 -10.13
N TYR A 133 -19.85 -7.81 -9.86
CA TYR A 133 -21.08 -8.53 -10.16
C TYR A 133 -21.51 -9.34 -8.92
N PRO A 134 -22.53 -8.89 -8.18
CA PRO A 134 -23.13 -9.69 -7.11
C PRO A 134 -23.66 -11.00 -7.68
N LEU A 135 -23.33 -12.12 -7.03
CA LEU A 135 -23.76 -13.44 -7.49
C LEU A 135 -24.95 -13.94 -6.66
N THR A 136 -25.77 -14.81 -7.25
CA THR A 136 -26.85 -15.52 -6.56
C THR A 136 -26.47 -16.99 -6.33
N ALA A 137 -27.17 -17.67 -5.41
CA ALA A 137 -27.01 -19.11 -5.23
C ALA A 137 -27.37 -19.88 -6.52
N GLY A 138 -26.61 -20.91 -6.85
CA GLY A 138 -26.84 -21.70 -8.06
C GLY A 138 -26.22 -21.07 -9.31
N ALA A 139 -26.86 -21.23 -10.46
CA ALA A 139 -26.29 -20.87 -11.76
C ALA A 139 -26.32 -19.35 -12.00
N ASN A 140 -25.18 -18.83 -12.46
CA ASN A 140 -25.01 -17.43 -12.86
C ASN A 140 -24.37 -17.38 -14.25
N THR A 141 -24.73 -16.35 -15.02
CA THR A 141 -24.05 -15.99 -16.28
C THR A 141 -23.77 -14.50 -16.26
N VAL A 142 -22.50 -14.13 -16.42
CA VAL A 142 -22.03 -12.73 -16.41
C VAL A 142 -21.29 -12.45 -17.70
N THR A 143 -21.60 -11.35 -18.36
CA THR A 143 -20.86 -10.88 -19.54
C THR A 143 -20.27 -9.51 -19.25
N ASP A 144 -18.94 -9.45 -19.21
CA ASP A 144 -18.19 -8.21 -19.01
C ASP A 144 -17.77 -7.63 -20.37
N PRO A 145 -18.06 -6.35 -20.66
CA PRO A 145 -17.78 -5.76 -21.98
C PRO A 145 -16.28 -5.63 -22.27
N HIS A 146 -15.43 -5.60 -21.24
CA HIS A 146 -13.99 -5.37 -21.40
C HIS A 146 -13.14 -6.60 -21.05
N GLY A 147 -13.73 -7.57 -20.36
CA GLY A 147 -13.00 -8.73 -19.86
C GLY A 147 -11.95 -8.35 -18.82
N GLY A 148 -11.11 -9.31 -18.45
CA GLY A 148 -10.03 -9.10 -17.49
C GLY A 148 -9.75 -10.28 -16.58
N PRO A 149 -8.73 -10.15 -15.71
CA PRO A 149 -8.51 -11.06 -14.60
C PRO A 149 -9.76 -11.19 -13.73
N VAL A 150 -10.01 -12.39 -13.23
CA VAL A 150 -11.17 -12.74 -12.41
C VAL A 150 -10.77 -12.83 -10.95
N TYR A 151 -11.48 -12.10 -10.09
CA TYR A 151 -11.35 -12.17 -8.64
C TYR A 151 -12.69 -12.46 -7.98
N LEU A 152 -12.62 -12.96 -6.75
CA LEU A 152 -13.77 -13.15 -5.89
C LEU A 152 -13.55 -12.39 -4.57
N THR A 153 -14.65 -11.93 -3.99
CA THR A 153 -14.67 -11.36 -2.65
C THR A 153 -15.79 -12.01 -1.85
N LEU A 154 -15.57 -12.22 -0.56
CA LEU A 154 -16.56 -12.75 0.37
C LEU A 154 -16.32 -12.05 1.72
N THR A 155 -17.31 -11.27 2.16
CA THR A 155 -17.20 -10.53 3.42
C THR A 155 -17.76 -11.38 4.55
N GLY A 156 -16.98 -11.56 5.62
CA GLY A 156 -17.35 -12.38 6.77
C GLY A 156 -16.18 -12.57 7.74
N ARG A 157 -16.20 -13.64 8.50
CA ARG A 157 -15.22 -14.04 9.53
C ARG A 157 -14.81 -15.51 9.42
N GLY A 158 -14.52 -15.96 8.20
CA GLY A 158 -13.95 -17.29 7.92
C GLY A 158 -14.93 -18.31 7.33
N GLU A 159 -16.19 -17.93 7.14
CA GLU A 159 -17.20 -18.69 6.39
C GLU A 159 -16.73 -18.95 4.95
N GLN A 160 -17.36 -19.90 4.26
CA GLN A 160 -16.95 -20.31 2.93
C GLN A 160 -18.10 -20.32 1.92
N ALA A 161 -17.73 -20.08 0.67
CA ALA A 161 -18.59 -20.32 -0.48
C ALA A 161 -17.81 -21.07 -1.57
N GLY A 162 -18.45 -22.04 -2.20
CA GLY A 162 -17.95 -22.72 -3.39
C GLY A 162 -18.32 -21.95 -4.65
N VAL A 163 -17.38 -21.80 -5.57
CA VAL A 163 -17.63 -21.26 -6.91
C VAL A 163 -17.08 -22.23 -7.94
N VAL A 164 -17.94 -22.69 -8.84
CA VAL A 164 -17.57 -23.58 -9.94
C VAL A 164 -17.67 -22.83 -11.25
N ILE A 165 -16.53 -22.43 -11.81
CA ILE A 165 -16.45 -21.83 -13.15
C ILE A 165 -16.66 -22.92 -14.19
N ARG A 166 -17.69 -22.80 -15.02
CA ARG A 166 -18.09 -23.80 -16.01
C ARG A 166 -17.52 -23.52 -17.39
N SER A 167 -17.60 -22.28 -17.85
CA SER A 167 -17.16 -21.85 -19.18
C SER A 167 -16.97 -20.33 -19.25
N GLY A 168 -16.30 -19.85 -20.31
CA GLY A 168 -16.13 -18.42 -20.59
C GLY A 168 -14.85 -17.79 -20.02
N ALA A 169 -14.11 -18.50 -19.17
CA ALA A 169 -12.80 -18.09 -18.69
C ALA A 169 -11.69 -19.01 -19.21
N VAL A 170 -10.50 -18.45 -19.39
CA VAL A 170 -9.26 -19.15 -19.72
C VAL A 170 -8.24 -18.99 -18.59
N PRO A 171 -7.32 -19.94 -18.37
CA PRO A 171 -6.30 -19.82 -17.35
C PRO A 171 -5.27 -18.73 -17.70
N MET A 172 -4.73 -18.09 -16.66
CA MET A 172 -3.62 -17.12 -16.73
C MET A 172 -2.30 -17.79 -16.32
N PRO A 173 -1.14 -17.32 -16.85
CA PRO A 173 0.14 -17.63 -16.22
C PRO A 173 0.17 -17.07 -14.78
N VAL A 174 0.34 -17.96 -13.81
CA VAL A 174 0.45 -17.61 -12.38
C VAL A 174 1.67 -18.29 -11.80
N PHE A 175 2.50 -17.52 -11.10
CA PHE A 175 3.54 -18.01 -10.19
C PHE A 175 3.05 -17.86 -8.75
N THR A 176 3.07 -18.94 -7.97
CA THR A 176 2.74 -18.88 -6.54
C THR A 176 3.94 -19.31 -5.71
N LEU A 177 4.41 -18.43 -4.83
CA LEU A 177 5.56 -18.69 -3.94
C LEU A 177 5.37 -19.99 -3.14
N GLY A 178 6.35 -20.88 -3.23
CA GLY A 178 6.34 -22.18 -2.55
C GLY A 178 5.55 -23.29 -3.25
N SER A 179 4.83 -22.97 -4.34
CA SER A 179 3.97 -23.93 -5.05
C SER A 179 4.33 -24.09 -6.53
N THR A 180 4.71 -23.00 -7.22
CA THR A 180 5.08 -23.03 -8.65
C THR A 180 6.59 -23.06 -8.79
N SER A 181 7.12 -23.97 -9.61
CA SER A 181 8.54 -23.96 -9.98
C SER A 181 8.80 -22.95 -11.11
N GLU A 182 10.03 -22.45 -11.24
CA GLU A 182 10.38 -21.58 -12.37
C GLU A 182 10.13 -22.26 -13.72
N ALA A 183 10.46 -23.56 -13.85
CA ALA A 183 10.21 -24.31 -15.08
C ALA A 183 8.72 -24.38 -15.43
N ASP A 184 7.85 -24.63 -14.44
CA ASP A 184 6.41 -24.62 -14.64
C ASP A 184 5.89 -23.22 -15.01
N TYR A 185 6.45 -22.17 -14.41
CA TYR A 185 6.06 -20.81 -14.73
C TYR A 185 6.47 -20.40 -16.14
N GLN A 186 7.70 -20.72 -16.56
CA GLN A 186 8.14 -20.53 -17.95
C GLN A 186 7.22 -21.29 -18.92
N HIS A 187 6.91 -22.55 -18.63
CA HIS A 187 5.99 -23.33 -19.45
C HIS A 187 4.60 -22.68 -19.54
N ARG A 188 4.07 -22.16 -18.42
CA ARG A 188 2.78 -21.43 -18.41
C ARG A 188 2.86 -20.13 -19.19
N LEU A 189 3.96 -19.38 -19.08
CA LEU A 189 4.19 -18.20 -19.89
C LEU A 189 4.17 -18.58 -21.37
N ASP A 190 4.80 -19.67 -21.79
CA ASP A 190 4.88 -20.05 -23.20
C ASP A 190 3.56 -20.63 -23.75
N THR A 191 2.73 -21.26 -22.91
CA THR A 191 1.52 -21.98 -23.35
C THR A 191 0.20 -21.25 -23.09
N LEU A 192 0.10 -20.44 -22.03
CA LEU A 192 -1.14 -19.75 -21.66
C LEU A 192 -1.18 -18.33 -22.23
N THR A 193 -1.11 -18.23 -23.56
CA THR A 193 -0.97 -16.96 -24.29
C THR A 193 -2.29 -16.22 -24.54
N ALA A 194 -3.44 -16.86 -24.25
CA ALA A 194 -4.75 -16.27 -24.43
C ALA A 194 -5.07 -15.13 -23.44
N SER A 195 -4.36 -15.06 -22.30
CA SER A 195 -4.49 -13.95 -21.37
C SER A 195 -3.44 -12.86 -21.64
N PRO A 196 -3.85 -11.58 -21.72
CA PRO A 196 -2.93 -10.46 -21.77
C PRO A 196 -2.35 -10.09 -20.39
N TYR A 197 -2.65 -10.86 -19.34
CA TYR A 197 -2.19 -10.64 -17.98
C TYR A 197 -1.51 -11.88 -17.41
N VAL A 198 -0.65 -11.66 -16.42
CA VAL A 198 -0.10 -12.71 -15.55
C VAL A 198 -0.21 -12.26 -14.10
N GLU A 199 -0.06 -13.21 -13.17
CA GLU A 199 0.04 -12.86 -11.75
C GLU A 199 1.18 -13.56 -11.03
N LEU A 200 1.75 -12.85 -10.05
CA LEU A 200 2.66 -13.41 -9.06
C LEU A 200 1.98 -13.33 -7.69
N HIS A 201 1.91 -14.45 -6.96
CA HIS A 201 1.20 -14.57 -5.69
C HIS A 201 2.14 -14.99 -4.56
N ALA A 202 2.01 -14.32 -3.42
CA ALA A 202 2.59 -14.73 -2.15
C ALA A 202 1.55 -14.54 -1.03
N PRO A 203 1.79 -14.98 0.22
CA PRO A 203 0.77 -14.97 1.28
C PRO A 203 0.08 -13.62 1.49
N ASN A 204 0.80 -12.50 1.33
CA ASN A 204 0.27 -11.14 1.48
C ASN A 204 0.36 -10.33 0.17
N THR A 205 0.57 -10.97 -0.98
CA THR A 205 0.87 -10.28 -2.25
C THR A 205 0.01 -10.83 -3.39
N ILE A 206 -0.63 -9.91 -4.10
CA ILE A 206 -1.05 -10.11 -5.50
C ILE A 206 -0.26 -9.11 -6.33
N MET A 207 0.50 -9.58 -7.31
CA MET A 207 1.11 -8.73 -8.31
C MET A 207 0.54 -9.05 -9.68
N THR A 208 -0.27 -8.15 -10.25
CA THR A 208 -0.90 -8.32 -11.56
C THR A 208 -0.13 -7.51 -12.59
N LEU A 209 0.46 -8.19 -13.55
CA LEU A 209 1.24 -7.57 -14.62
C LEU A 209 0.55 -7.82 -15.95
N THR A 210 0.75 -6.93 -16.92
CA THR A 210 0.52 -7.31 -18.31
C THR A 210 1.50 -8.43 -18.66
N ARG A 211 1.08 -9.30 -19.57
CA ARG A 211 1.93 -10.38 -20.07
C ARG A 211 3.22 -9.84 -20.70
N GLU A 212 3.12 -8.77 -21.46
CA GLU A 212 4.29 -8.12 -22.06
C GLU A 212 5.26 -7.58 -21.00
N GLY A 213 4.75 -6.98 -19.92
CA GLY A 213 5.57 -6.48 -18.83
C GLY A 213 6.32 -7.59 -18.11
N ALA A 214 5.64 -8.70 -17.83
CA ALA A 214 6.27 -9.87 -17.22
C ALA A 214 7.33 -10.51 -18.13
N LEU A 215 7.11 -10.53 -19.44
CA LEU A 215 8.07 -11.10 -20.39
C LEU A 215 9.42 -10.34 -20.44
N LEU A 216 9.45 -9.06 -20.06
CA LEU A 216 10.69 -8.29 -19.99
C LEU A 216 11.65 -8.78 -18.89
N TYR A 217 11.10 -9.38 -17.83
CA TYR A 217 11.85 -9.84 -16.65
C TYR A 217 11.56 -11.31 -16.36
N ARG A 218 11.21 -12.09 -17.39
CA ARG A 218 10.81 -13.49 -17.24
C ARG A 218 11.90 -14.39 -16.67
N ASP A 219 13.17 -14.00 -16.76
CA ASP A 219 14.30 -14.81 -16.31
C ASP A 219 14.72 -14.50 -14.87
N GLU A 220 13.98 -13.64 -14.16
CA GLU A 220 14.21 -13.36 -12.74
C GLU A 220 13.86 -14.57 -11.86
N ASP A 221 14.44 -14.60 -10.66
CA ASP A 221 14.05 -15.54 -9.61
C ASP A 221 12.77 -15.03 -8.93
N HIS A 222 11.61 -15.55 -9.36
CA HIS A 222 10.30 -15.10 -8.88
C HIS A 222 10.07 -15.50 -7.42
N ALA A 223 10.67 -16.61 -6.97
CA ALA A 223 10.62 -16.99 -5.57
C ALA A 223 11.39 -15.99 -4.69
N ALA A 224 12.60 -15.61 -5.08
CA ALA A 224 13.39 -14.60 -4.39
C ALA A 224 12.74 -13.22 -4.44
N LEU A 225 12.16 -12.83 -5.59
CA LEU A 225 11.43 -11.58 -5.76
C LEU A 225 10.24 -11.51 -4.80
N LEU A 226 9.38 -12.53 -4.79
CA LEU A 226 8.22 -12.55 -3.90
C LEU A 226 8.61 -12.65 -2.43
N GLY A 227 9.67 -13.39 -2.09
CA GLY A 227 10.23 -13.40 -0.74
C GLY A 227 10.71 -12.00 -0.29
N LEU A 228 11.28 -11.23 -1.22
CA LEU A 228 11.67 -9.85 -0.98
C LEU A 228 10.46 -8.92 -0.80
N VAL A 229 9.41 -9.06 -1.62
CA VAL A 229 8.15 -8.32 -1.46
C VAL A 229 7.51 -8.61 -0.10
N GLU A 230 7.44 -9.87 0.33
CA GLU A 230 6.91 -10.24 1.64
C GLU A 230 7.77 -9.65 2.79
N THR A 231 9.10 -9.59 2.62
CA THR A 231 9.99 -8.93 3.59
C THR A 231 9.70 -7.43 3.73
N ILE A 232 9.38 -6.75 2.62
CA ILE A 232 9.00 -5.33 2.59
C ILE A 232 7.63 -5.13 3.24
N ILE A 233 6.65 -5.99 2.95
CA ILE A 233 5.34 -5.98 3.63
C ILE A 233 5.53 -6.18 5.13
N ASP A 234 6.42 -7.09 5.53
CA ASP A 234 6.72 -7.33 6.93
C ASP A 234 7.34 -6.11 7.61
N SER A 235 8.23 -5.37 6.94
CA SER A 235 8.80 -4.13 7.50
C SER A 235 7.73 -3.08 7.77
N HIS A 236 6.76 -2.93 6.88
CA HIS A 236 5.64 -1.99 7.03
C HIS A 236 4.73 -2.39 8.18
N ALA A 237 4.38 -3.68 8.28
CA ALA A 237 3.59 -4.18 9.38
C ALA A 237 4.30 -4.02 10.73
N ARG A 238 5.61 -4.29 10.81
CA ARG A 238 6.41 -4.10 12.04
C ARG A 238 6.43 -2.64 12.47
N ILE A 239 6.75 -1.69 11.60
CA ILE A 239 6.79 -0.27 11.97
C ILE A 239 5.41 0.30 12.31
N SER A 240 4.34 -0.24 11.71
CA SER A 240 2.95 0.04 12.11
C SER A 240 2.55 -0.61 13.45
N GLY A 241 3.39 -1.44 14.08
CA GLY A 241 3.06 -2.17 15.29
C GLY A 241 1.94 -3.20 15.10
N LEU A 242 1.84 -3.82 13.92
CA LEU A 242 0.85 -4.86 13.58
C LEU A 242 1.35 -6.25 13.97
N ASP A 243 1.49 -6.48 15.28
CA ASP A 243 2.05 -7.69 15.87
C ASP A 243 1.01 -8.67 16.44
N GLY A 244 -0.28 -8.35 16.34
CA GLY A 244 -1.36 -9.19 16.85
C GLY A 244 -1.52 -9.23 18.37
N SER A 245 -0.82 -8.37 19.13
CA SER A 245 -0.90 -8.28 20.60
C SER A 245 -2.31 -7.97 21.12
N LYS A 246 -3.13 -7.28 20.31
CA LYS A 246 -4.58 -7.08 20.49
C LYS A 246 -5.30 -7.28 19.14
N PRO A 247 -6.63 -7.52 19.11
CA PRO A 247 -7.39 -7.56 17.86
C PRO A 247 -7.18 -6.33 16.95
N VAL A 248 -7.10 -5.12 17.53
CA VAL A 248 -6.81 -3.86 16.83
C VAL A 248 -5.36 -3.74 16.32
N HIS A 249 -4.49 -4.69 16.66
CA HIS A 249 -3.09 -4.74 16.22
C HIS A 249 -2.79 -5.94 15.32
N ARG A 250 -3.81 -6.70 14.93
CA ARG A 250 -3.65 -7.70 13.87
C ARG A 250 -3.43 -7.00 12.53
N ARG A 251 -2.62 -7.62 11.68
CA ARG A 251 -2.48 -7.23 10.27
C ARG A 251 -3.83 -7.14 9.59
N LYS A 252 -3.90 -6.39 8.50
CA LYS A 252 -5.10 -6.40 7.67
C LYS A 252 -5.37 -7.81 7.16
N ALA A 253 -6.64 -8.16 7.00
CA ALA A 253 -7.01 -9.38 6.29
C ALA A 253 -6.73 -9.23 4.77
N GLY A 254 -6.21 -10.30 4.16
CA GLY A 254 -5.97 -10.36 2.71
C GLY A 254 -4.70 -9.66 2.23
N PRO A 255 -4.40 -9.78 0.92
CA PRO A 255 -3.12 -9.36 0.33
C PRO A 255 -3.08 -7.86 -0.02
N TYR A 256 -1.89 -7.34 -0.25
CA TYR A 256 -1.67 -6.07 -0.93
C TYR A 256 -1.59 -6.33 -2.43
N HIS A 257 -2.18 -5.44 -3.24
CA HIS A 257 -2.24 -5.58 -4.69
C HIS A 257 -1.28 -4.58 -5.34
N PHE A 258 -0.33 -5.08 -6.09
CA PHE A 258 0.60 -4.30 -6.92
C PHE A 258 0.23 -4.55 -8.38
N THR A 259 -0.07 -3.49 -9.13
CA THR A 259 -0.62 -3.61 -10.47
C THR A 259 0.24 -2.85 -11.45
N GLU A 260 0.61 -3.47 -12.56
CA GLU A 260 1.12 -2.74 -13.71
C GLU A 260 -0.01 -1.92 -14.32
N VAL A 261 0.20 -0.61 -14.49
CA VAL A 261 -0.79 0.32 -15.03
C VAL A 261 -0.36 0.87 -16.38
N SER A 262 -1.31 1.17 -17.26
CA SER A 262 -1.04 1.60 -18.62
C SER A 262 -0.37 2.97 -18.68
N LYS A 263 -0.75 3.88 -17.78
CA LYS A 263 -0.22 5.24 -17.75
C LYS A 263 -0.27 5.87 -16.37
N VAL A 264 0.61 6.86 -16.21
CA VAL A 264 0.67 7.75 -15.06
C VAL A 264 0.86 9.18 -15.58
N PRO A 265 0.34 10.21 -14.90
CA PRO A 265 0.59 11.60 -15.27
C PRO A 265 2.09 11.93 -15.29
N SER A 266 2.49 12.89 -16.13
CA SER A 266 3.89 13.34 -16.16
C SER A 266 4.36 13.78 -14.77
N GLY A 267 5.51 13.24 -14.35
CA GLY A 267 6.09 13.43 -13.02
C GLY A 267 5.74 12.34 -12.01
N VAL A 268 4.58 11.67 -12.16
CA VAL A 268 4.15 10.61 -11.25
C VAL A 268 4.89 9.31 -11.59
N GLY A 269 5.69 8.79 -10.66
CA GLY A 269 6.47 7.56 -10.87
C GLY A 269 5.69 6.28 -10.57
N ALA A 270 4.77 6.35 -9.61
CA ALA A 270 3.84 5.32 -9.18
C ALA A 270 2.72 6.01 -8.37
N TYR A 271 1.69 5.28 -7.96
CA TYR A 271 0.66 5.81 -7.05
C TYR A 271 -0.02 4.70 -6.25
N ALA A 272 -0.58 5.07 -5.10
CA ALA A 272 -1.45 4.22 -4.30
C ALA A 272 -2.84 4.83 -4.19
N THR A 273 -3.85 3.96 -4.21
CA THR A 273 -5.23 4.35 -3.93
C THR A 273 -5.94 3.20 -3.22
N HIS A 274 -7.23 3.37 -2.97
CA HIS A 274 -8.07 2.34 -2.39
C HIS A 274 -7.99 1.04 -3.21
N GLY A 275 -7.45 -0.03 -2.59
CA GLY A 275 -7.41 -1.38 -3.14
C GLY A 275 -6.07 -1.82 -3.73
N TYR A 276 -5.21 -0.90 -4.20
CA TYR A 276 -3.98 -1.29 -4.92
C TYR A 276 -2.91 -0.18 -5.01
N ASN A 277 -1.74 -0.58 -5.50
CA ASN A 277 -0.61 0.27 -5.88
C ASN A 277 -0.37 0.12 -7.39
N GLY A 278 -0.28 1.23 -8.13
CA GLY A 278 -0.08 1.25 -9.58
C GLY A 278 1.35 1.62 -9.97
N PHE A 279 1.98 0.82 -10.81
CA PHE A 279 3.33 1.07 -11.35
C PHE A 279 3.33 1.04 -12.88
N PRO A 280 3.84 2.07 -13.57
CA PRO A 280 3.93 2.07 -15.01
C PRO A 280 4.99 1.06 -15.49
N ARG A 281 4.89 0.62 -16.75
CA ARG A 281 5.88 -0.27 -17.41
C ARG A 281 7.33 0.14 -17.16
N ALA A 282 7.63 1.44 -17.20
CA ALA A 282 8.97 2.01 -17.00
C ALA A 282 9.54 1.83 -15.58
N TYR A 283 8.74 1.35 -14.63
CA TYR A 283 9.15 1.06 -13.26
C TYR A 283 9.34 -0.44 -12.99
N LEU A 284 8.95 -1.32 -13.92
CA LEU A 284 9.00 -2.77 -13.68
C LEU A 284 10.44 -3.28 -13.44
N ASP A 285 11.46 -2.66 -14.05
CA ASP A 285 12.86 -2.98 -13.76
C ASP A 285 13.24 -2.87 -12.27
N ARG A 286 12.50 -2.05 -11.51
CA ARG A 286 12.65 -1.84 -10.07
C ARG A 286 11.62 -2.59 -9.23
N ALA A 287 10.49 -3.00 -9.80
CA ALA A 287 9.41 -3.68 -9.05
C ALA A 287 9.43 -5.20 -9.22
N THR A 288 9.98 -5.70 -10.33
CA THR A 288 9.89 -7.10 -10.75
C THR A 288 11.25 -7.76 -10.96
N THR A 289 12.33 -7.17 -10.45
CA THR A 289 13.67 -7.81 -10.41
C THR A 289 14.16 -7.86 -8.97
N VAL A 290 14.90 -8.91 -8.60
CA VAL A 290 15.36 -9.07 -7.20
C VAL A 290 16.27 -7.93 -6.79
N GLU A 291 17.26 -7.62 -7.64
CA GLU A 291 18.26 -6.59 -7.33
C GLU A 291 17.70 -5.18 -7.51
N GLY A 292 16.88 -4.95 -8.53
CA GLY A 292 16.23 -3.67 -8.75
C GLY A 292 15.25 -3.33 -7.63
N LEU A 293 14.46 -4.31 -7.16
CA LEU A 293 13.61 -4.12 -6.00
C LEU A 293 14.47 -3.81 -4.79
N ARG A 294 15.46 -4.64 -4.45
CA ARG A 294 16.29 -4.44 -3.25
C ARG A 294 16.95 -3.07 -3.17
N THR A 295 17.57 -2.61 -4.26
CA THR A 295 18.45 -1.44 -4.26
C THR A 295 17.78 -0.16 -4.77
N ARG A 296 16.75 -0.27 -5.62
CA ARG A 296 16.09 0.87 -6.29
C ARG A 296 14.57 0.86 -6.15
N GLY A 297 14.02 -0.01 -5.30
CA GLY A 297 12.58 -0.20 -5.08
C GLY A 297 11.85 0.85 -4.25
N TRP A 298 12.44 2.03 -4.01
CA TRP A 298 11.86 3.08 -3.15
C TRP A 298 10.39 3.38 -3.49
N GLY A 299 10.04 3.44 -4.77
CA GLY A 299 8.67 3.66 -5.23
C GLY A 299 7.70 2.59 -4.71
N LEU A 300 8.06 1.29 -4.79
CA LEU A 300 7.21 0.23 -4.24
C LEU A 300 7.05 0.37 -2.72
N TYR A 301 8.13 0.71 -2.00
CA TYR A 301 8.07 0.89 -0.55
C TYR A 301 7.21 2.11 -0.20
N HIS A 302 7.31 3.17 -0.98
CA HIS A 302 6.55 4.40 -0.82
C HIS A 302 5.06 4.16 -1.03
N GLU A 303 4.66 3.57 -2.15
CA GLU A 303 3.23 3.31 -2.40
C GLU A 303 2.62 2.37 -1.36
N LEU A 304 3.35 1.33 -0.95
CA LEU A 304 2.90 0.46 0.14
C LEU A 304 2.75 1.23 1.47
N GLY A 305 3.59 2.22 1.71
CA GLY A 305 3.50 3.13 2.85
C GLY A 305 2.19 3.91 2.88
N HIS A 306 1.66 4.34 1.74
CA HIS A 306 0.37 5.05 1.69
C HIS A 306 -0.80 4.20 2.21
N LEU A 307 -0.76 2.89 1.98
CA LEU A 307 -1.73 1.93 2.54
C LEU A 307 -1.57 1.73 4.05
N HIS A 308 -0.47 2.20 4.66
CA HIS A 308 -0.22 2.10 6.09
C HIS A 308 -0.43 3.40 6.87
N GLN A 309 -0.37 4.57 6.20
CA GLN A 309 -0.54 5.87 6.85
C GLN A 309 -1.84 5.97 7.63
N GLN A 310 -1.76 6.37 8.89
CA GLN A 310 -2.93 6.57 9.73
C GLN A 310 -3.47 7.98 9.61
N MET A 311 -4.79 8.11 9.51
CA MET A 311 -5.47 9.40 9.26
C MET A 311 -5.27 10.41 10.39
N ALA A 312 -5.23 9.93 11.63
CA ALA A 312 -5.19 10.75 12.84
C ALA A 312 -4.06 11.79 12.86
N TYR A 313 -2.87 11.45 12.34
CA TYR A 313 -1.69 12.32 12.34
C TYR A 313 -1.12 12.55 10.93
N LYS A 314 -1.97 12.43 9.89
CA LYS A 314 -1.61 12.68 8.49
C LYS A 314 -2.23 13.99 7.97
N PRO A 315 -1.68 15.17 8.31
CA PRO A 315 -2.03 16.41 7.62
C PRO A 315 -1.84 16.29 6.11
N GLY A 316 -2.65 17.01 5.33
CA GLY A 316 -2.60 17.00 3.87
C GLY A 316 -1.21 17.31 3.31
N GLY A 317 -0.50 18.28 3.92
CA GLY A 317 0.87 18.67 3.57
C GLY A 317 1.94 17.60 3.87
N LEU A 318 1.62 16.58 4.67
CA LEU A 318 2.53 15.49 5.04
C LEU A 318 2.15 14.14 4.44
N THR A 319 1.24 14.13 3.46
CA THR A 319 0.87 12.90 2.74
C THR A 319 2.10 12.26 2.09
N GLU A 320 2.94 13.04 1.42
CA GLU A 320 4.18 12.58 0.78
C GLU A 320 5.39 12.52 1.72
N VAL A 321 5.19 12.80 3.01
CA VAL A 321 6.27 12.82 4.03
C VAL A 321 6.13 11.66 4.99
N THR A 322 4.99 11.54 5.67
CA THR A 322 4.75 10.48 6.67
C THR A 322 4.74 9.08 6.04
N VAL A 323 4.45 8.97 4.74
CA VAL A 323 4.60 7.73 3.96
C VAL A 323 6.05 7.19 4.00
N ASN A 324 7.04 8.08 4.06
CA ASN A 324 8.44 7.68 4.03
C ASN A 324 8.97 7.19 5.39
N ILE A 325 8.17 7.26 6.47
CA ILE A 325 8.45 6.51 7.70
C ILE A 325 8.57 5.02 7.34
N TYR A 326 7.64 4.53 6.52
CA TYR A 326 7.60 3.14 6.07
C TYR A 326 8.69 2.82 5.05
N SER A 327 8.94 3.72 4.10
CA SER A 327 9.99 3.55 3.09
C SER A 327 11.39 3.49 3.71
N LEU A 328 11.68 4.33 4.71
CA LEU A 328 12.94 4.25 5.45
C LEU A 328 13.04 2.94 6.26
N ALA A 329 11.94 2.44 6.82
CA ALA A 329 11.94 1.16 7.52
C ALA A 329 12.21 -0.03 6.58
N ALA A 330 11.71 0.04 5.34
CA ALA A 330 12.04 -0.92 4.30
C ALA A 330 13.54 -0.84 3.94
N GLN A 331 14.10 0.35 3.70
CA GLN A 331 15.54 0.51 3.45
C GLN A 331 16.40 -0.10 4.58
N ARG A 332 16.08 0.20 5.85
CA ARG A 332 16.77 -0.38 7.01
C ARG A 332 16.66 -1.90 7.04
N THR A 333 15.47 -2.45 6.80
CA THR A 333 15.23 -3.90 6.75
C THR A 333 16.06 -4.57 5.67
N LEU A 334 16.23 -3.91 4.53
CA LEU A 334 16.99 -4.39 3.37
C LEU A 334 18.47 -4.02 3.43
N LYS A 335 18.93 -3.46 4.56
CA LYS A 335 20.31 -3.01 4.79
C LYS A 335 20.80 -2.05 3.70
N GLN A 336 19.89 -1.23 3.17
CA GLN A 336 20.21 -0.18 2.20
C GLN A 336 20.52 1.13 2.92
N PRO A 337 21.40 1.97 2.38
CA PRO A 337 21.63 3.31 2.90
C PRO A 337 20.33 4.12 2.97
N SER A 338 20.19 4.90 4.04
CA SER A 338 19.05 5.82 4.22
C SER A 338 19.08 6.91 3.14
N ASN A 339 17.96 7.15 2.47
CA ASN A 339 17.86 8.27 1.52
C ASN A 339 18.13 9.63 2.19
N LEU A 340 17.95 9.75 3.51
CA LEU A 340 18.28 10.97 4.26
C LEU A 340 19.79 11.29 4.30
N LEU A 341 20.64 10.28 4.03
CA LEU A 341 22.10 10.42 3.94
C LEU A 341 22.58 10.71 2.52
N THR A 342 21.67 10.84 1.55
CA THR A 342 22.04 11.27 0.19
C THR A 342 22.65 12.66 0.24
N VAL A 343 23.86 12.78 -0.31
CA VAL A 343 24.57 14.06 -0.41
C VAL A 343 24.10 14.79 -1.66
N ASP A 344 23.60 16.01 -1.50
CA ASP A 344 23.32 16.88 -2.65
C ASP A 344 24.65 17.29 -3.29
N PRO A 345 24.90 16.96 -4.58
CA PRO A 345 26.17 17.26 -5.23
C PRO A 345 26.46 18.76 -5.38
N LYS A 346 25.44 19.63 -5.28
CA LYS A 346 25.61 21.09 -5.37
C LYS A 346 26.04 21.71 -4.06
N THR A 347 25.51 21.21 -2.94
CA THR A 347 25.76 21.79 -1.61
C THR A 347 26.78 21.00 -0.80
N GLY A 348 27.01 19.72 -1.13
CA GLY A 348 27.83 18.81 -0.34
C GLY A 348 27.17 18.38 0.98
N LEU A 349 25.88 18.67 1.16
CA LEU A 349 25.15 18.42 2.40
C LEU A 349 24.18 17.25 2.25
N THR A 350 24.03 16.49 3.33
CA THR A 350 22.90 15.57 3.56
C THR A 350 21.64 16.36 3.94
N TYR A 351 20.48 15.70 3.92
CA TYR A 351 19.22 16.34 4.32
C TYR A 351 19.18 16.73 5.81
N PHE A 352 19.89 15.99 6.68
CA PHE A 352 20.06 16.38 8.08
C PHE A 352 20.82 17.71 8.20
N GLN A 353 21.91 17.85 7.46
CA GLN A 353 22.75 19.05 7.48
C GLN A 353 22.03 20.25 6.86
N SER A 354 21.39 20.08 5.70
CA SER A 354 20.70 21.16 5.01
C SER A 354 19.50 21.70 5.82
N ALA A 355 18.76 20.81 6.49
CA ALA A 355 17.65 21.22 7.36
C ALA A 355 18.15 22.00 8.58
N ARG A 356 19.23 21.55 9.22
CA ARG A 356 19.80 22.19 10.41
C ARG A 356 20.23 23.63 10.16
N LEU A 357 20.72 23.96 8.96
CA LEU A 357 21.10 25.33 8.61
C LEU A 357 19.93 26.33 8.60
N LYS A 358 18.68 25.84 8.60
CA LYS A 358 17.47 26.69 8.56
C LYS A 358 16.93 27.02 9.95
N PHE A 359 17.42 26.36 11.00
CA PHE A 359 16.91 26.59 12.34
C PHE A 359 17.18 28.02 12.81
N GLY A 360 16.17 28.63 13.43
CA GLY A 360 16.26 30.01 13.95
C GLY A 360 16.25 31.12 12.90
N THR A 361 16.11 30.82 11.60
CA THR A 361 15.98 31.86 10.57
C THR A 361 14.62 32.57 10.67
N ALA A 362 14.60 33.88 10.43
CA ALA A 362 13.36 34.66 10.45
C ALA A 362 12.30 34.10 9.47
N GLY A 363 11.06 33.94 9.94
CA GLY A 363 9.96 33.43 9.12
C GLY A 363 10.00 31.91 8.84
N LEU A 364 10.81 31.14 9.55
CA LEU A 364 10.87 29.69 9.43
C LEU A 364 9.47 29.08 9.67
N THR A 365 9.02 28.24 8.72
CA THR A 365 7.80 27.43 8.88
C THR A 365 8.04 26.05 8.32
N TYR A 366 7.55 25.02 9.03
CA TYR A 366 7.79 23.64 8.63
C TYR A 366 7.33 23.33 7.19
N GLU A 367 6.14 23.80 6.83
CA GLU A 367 5.55 23.47 5.53
C GLU A 367 6.23 24.16 4.35
N LYS A 368 6.76 25.37 4.52
CA LYS A 368 7.28 26.16 3.39
C LYS A 368 8.80 26.18 3.31
N SER A 369 9.48 26.09 4.44
CA SER A 369 10.94 26.26 4.49
C SER A 369 11.71 24.97 4.20
N PHE A 370 11.09 23.80 4.37
CA PHE A 370 11.74 22.50 4.19
C PHE A 370 11.24 21.75 2.94
N GLY A 371 12.18 21.15 2.20
CA GLY A 371 11.89 20.22 1.11
C GLY A 371 11.33 18.89 1.63
N ALA A 372 10.85 18.03 0.72
CA ALA A 372 10.16 16.78 1.10
C ALA A 372 11.02 15.85 1.99
N TYR A 373 12.30 15.66 1.65
CA TYR A 373 13.22 14.85 2.46
C TYR A 373 13.66 15.57 3.75
N GLU A 374 13.79 16.89 3.76
CA GLU A 374 14.07 17.64 4.99
C GLU A 374 12.89 17.56 5.98
N LYS A 375 11.65 17.54 5.49
CA LYS A 375 10.45 17.28 6.31
C LYS A 375 10.43 15.85 6.88
N LEU A 376 11.11 14.90 6.24
CA LEU A 376 11.22 13.55 6.77
C LEU A 376 12.23 13.45 7.93
N VAL A 377 13.24 14.33 7.98
CA VAL A 377 14.27 14.36 9.02
C VAL A 377 13.69 14.36 10.45
N PRO A 378 12.77 15.26 10.85
CA PRO A 378 12.24 15.24 12.21
C PRO A 378 11.54 13.93 12.56
N LEU A 379 10.87 13.30 11.59
CA LEU A 379 10.20 12.02 11.82
C LEU A 379 11.21 10.89 12.07
N ARG A 380 12.37 10.93 11.40
CA ARG A 380 13.48 10.01 11.68
C ARG A 380 14.15 10.31 13.02
N GLN A 381 14.33 11.58 13.37
CA GLN A 381 14.94 12.01 14.64
C GLN A 381 14.15 11.56 15.87
N LEU A 382 12.82 11.52 15.80
CA LEU A 382 11.99 10.95 16.85
C LEU A 382 12.31 9.46 17.10
N GLU A 383 12.49 8.68 16.04
CA GLU A 383 12.90 7.27 16.14
C GLU A 383 14.33 7.13 16.67
N LEU A 384 15.26 8.00 16.26
CA LEU A 384 16.63 8.02 16.76
C LEU A 384 16.70 8.35 18.26
N ALA A 385 15.89 9.31 18.73
CA ALA A 385 15.90 9.76 20.12
C ALA A 385 15.23 8.78 21.09
N PHE A 386 14.15 8.14 20.64
CA PHE A 386 13.23 7.41 21.52
C PHE A 386 13.12 5.92 21.20
N GLY A 387 13.96 5.43 20.29
CA GLY A 387 14.12 4.02 19.96
C GLY A 387 13.33 3.57 18.72
N ASN A 388 13.76 2.43 18.18
CA ASN A 388 13.16 1.81 16.99
C ASN A 388 11.68 1.43 17.17
N ASP A 389 11.18 1.39 18.41
CA ASP A 389 9.79 1.09 18.73
C ASP A 389 8.91 2.35 18.87
N PHE A 390 9.47 3.56 18.69
CA PHE A 390 8.74 4.83 18.75
C PHE A 390 7.49 4.82 17.86
N TRP A 391 7.67 4.53 16.57
CA TRP A 391 6.57 4.46 15.61
C TRP A 391 5.61 3.31 15.94
N PRO A 392 6.05 2.05 16.18
CA PRO A 392 5.16 0.99 16.62
C PRO A 392 4.28 1.37 17.83
N ARG A 393 4.84 2.01 18.86
CA ARG A 393 4.09 2.46 20.04
C ARG A 393 3.10 3.57 19.72
N LEU A 394 3.50 4.56 18.92
CA LEU A 394 2.61 5.63 18.44
C LEU A 394 1.42 5.07 17.67
N HIS A 395 1.68 4.24 16.65
CA HIS A 395 0.62 3.65 15.82
C HIS A 395 -0.37 2.81 16.63
N LYS A 396 0.12 2.06 17.62
CA LYS A 396 -0.73 1.28 18.53
C LYS A 396 -1.61 2.19 19.37
N LEU A 397 -1.05 3.20 20.02
CA LEU A 397 -1.79 4.14 20.86
C LEU A 397 -2.88 4.87 20.05
N VAL A 398 -2.55 5.32 18.84
CA VAL A 398 -3.50 5.95 17.91
C VAL A 398 -4.63 4.99 17.51
N ARG A 399 -4.35 3.70 17.25
CA ARG A 399 -5.42 2.72 16.95
C ARG A 399 -6.31 2.42 18.14
N GLU A 400 -5.75 2.38 19.35
CA GLU A 400 -6.51 2.08 20.57
C GLU A 400 -7.45 3.23 20.94
N GLU A 401 -6.97 4.47 20.83
CA GLU A 401 -7.80 5.65 21.16
C GLU A 401 -8.66 6.11 19.98
N ASN A 402 -8.26 5.77 18.76
CA ASN A 402 -8.97 6.04 17.52
C ASN A 402 -9.49 7.49 17.42
N PRO A 403 -8.62 8.51 17.55
CA PRO A 403 -9.05 9.90 17.46
C PRO A 403 -9.58 10.20 16.05
N GLN A 404 -10.84 10.61 15.97
CA GLN A 404 -11.47 10.91 14.70
C GLN A 404 -10.96 12.24 14.13
N SER A 405 -10.62 12.28 12.84
CA SER A 405 -10.33 13.52 12.12
C SER A 405 -10.71 13.43 10.65
N ASP A 406 -11.22 14.53 10.11
CA ASP A 406 -11.48 14.69 8.68
C ASP A 406 -10.22 15.17 7.93
N TYR A 407 -10.14 14.90 6.62
CA TYR A 407 -8.99 15.28 5.78
C TYR A 407 -8.76 16.79 5.65
N THR A 408 -9.78 17.58 5.97
CA THR A 408 -9.70 19.04 6.01
C THR A 408 -9.16 19.59 7.35
N GLU A 409 -9.14 18.78 8.42
CA GLU A 409 -8.75 19.19 9.77
C GLU A 409 -7.22 19.10 10.00
N ASN A 410 -6.42 19.81 9.19
CA ASN A 410 -4.95 19.77 9.28
C ASN A 410 -4.43 20.13 10.67
N ASP A 411 -4.96 21.18 11.29
CA ASP A 411 -4.54 21.63 12.61
C ASP A 411 -4.68 20.50 13.64
N LYS A 412 -5.83 19.83 13.67
CA LYS A 412 -6.10 18.67 14.55
C LYS A 412 -5.10 17.53 14.33
N ARG A 413 -4.70 17.28 13.09
CA ARG A 413 -3.75 16.22 12.75
C ARG A 413 -2.31 16.57 13.09
N TYR A 414 -1.94 17.85 12.99
CA TYR A 414 -0.67 18.36 13.49
C TYR A 414 -0.60 18.28 15.01
N ARG A 415 -1.69 18.66 15.71
CA ARG A 415 -1.82 18.46 17.16
C ARG A 415 -1.63 16.99 17.54
N ALA A 416 -2.37 16.09 16.88
CA ALA A 416 -2.26 14.66 17.12
C ALA A 416 -0.83 14.13 16.91
N LEU A 417 -0.14 14.54 15.83
CA LEU A 417 1.26 14.17 15.62
C LEU A 417 2.13 14.58 16.82
N ALA A 418 2.01 15.82 17.29
CA ALA A 418 2.85 16.32 18.39
C ALA A 418 2.48 15.72 19.76
N THR A 419 1.19 15.62 20.08
CA THR A 419 0.72 15.14 21.39
C THR A 419 0.93 13.65 21.55
N TYR A 420 0.60 12.82 20.55
CA TYR A 420 0.89 11.39 20.61
C TYR A 420 2.39 11.11 20.65
N SER A 421 3.20 11.87 19.91
CA SER A 421 4.66 11.76 19.98
C SER A 421 5.19 12.05 21.39
N SER A 422 4.72 13.12 22.04
CA SER A 422 5.16 13.49 23.40
C SER A 422 4.73 12.44 24.42
N ARG A 423 3.47 11.97 24.33
CA ARG A 423 2.92 10.94 25.23
C ARG A 423 3.69 9.63 25.15
N ILE A 424 4.02 9.15 23.95
CA ILE A 424 4.77 7.90 23.82
C ILE A 424 6.26 8.11 24.10
N ALA A 425 6.83 9.28 23.80
CA ALA A 425 8.22 9.57 24.18
C ALA A 425 8.39 9.65 25.71
N GLY A 426 7.34 10.07 26.43
CA GLY A 426 7.41 10.38 27.86
C GLY A 426 8.10 11.72 28.14
N TYR A 427 8.20 12.59 27.14
CA TYR A 427 8.89 13.87 27.22
C TYR A 427 8.09 14.99 26.54
N ASP A 428 8.28 16.22 27.02
CA ASP A 428 7.75 17.41 26.39
C ASP A 428 8.53 17.71 25.09
N LEU A 429 7.87 17.50 23.94
CA LEU A 429 8.41 17.78 22.61
C LEU A 429 7.97 19.14 22.06
N THR A 430 7.46 20.05 22.90
CA THR A 430 7.05 21.38 22.47
C THR A 430 8.19 22.08 21.74
N ASP A 431 9.38 22.14 22.31
CA ASP A 431 10.52 22.83 21.69
C ASP A 431 10.91 22.21 20.32
N PHE A 432 10.92 20.88 20.24
CA PHE A 432 11.20 20.13 19.02
C PHE A 432 10.21 20.48 17.89
N PHE A 433 8.90 20.34 18.14
CA PHE A 433 7.88 20.59 17.11
C PHE A 433 7.72 22.07 16.81
N VAL A 434 7.68 22.92 17.83
CA VAL A 434 7.25 24.31 17.71
C VAL A 434 8.39 25.25 17.38
N ASN A 435 9.50 25.19 18.12
CA ASN A 435 10.54 26.21 18.07
C ASN A 435 11.62 25.82 17.06
N THR A 436 12.03 24.55 17.07
CA THR A 436 13.13 24.07 16.23
C THR A 436 12.67 23.72 14.82
N TRP A 437 11.68 22.83 14.70
CA TRP A 437 11.17 22.41 13.39
C TRP A 437 10.02 23.28 12.86
N ALA A 438 9.47 24.18 13.68
CA ALA A 438 8.43 25.14 13.30
C ALA A 438 7.16 24.50 12.68
N PHE A 439 6.73 23.34 13.20
CA PHE A 439 5.44 22.74 12.86
C PHE A 439 4.30 23.71 13.22
N PRO A 440 3.21 23.74 12.43
CA PRO A 440 2.08 24.63 12.67
C PRO A 440 1.18 24.09 13.81
N ILE A 441 1.76 23.98 15.01
CA ILE A 441 1.00 23.65 16.23
C ILE A 441 0.34 24.92 16.73
N ASP A 442 -0.99 24.95 16.66
CA ASP A 442 -1.80 26.07 17.13
C ASP A 442 -1.84 26.19 18.66
N ALA A 443 -2.56 27.20 19.15
CA ALA A 443 -2.69 27.46 20.58
C ALA A 443 -3.32 26.30 21.35
N THR A 444 -4.23 25.54 20.73
CA THR A 444 -4.88 24.39 21.38
C THR A 444 -3.87 23.27 21.55
N GLY A 445 -3.10 22.93 20.51
CA GLY A 445 -2.05 21.91 20.59
C GLY A 445 -0.97 22.24 21.60
N ARG A 446 -0.59 23.52 21.73
CA ARG A 446 0.37 23.97 22.76
C ARG A 446 -0.17 23.80 24.16
N ALA A 447 -1.44 24.12 24.38
CA ALA A 447 -2.10 23.89 25.66
C ALA A 447 -2.20 22.39 25.99
N GLU A 448 -2.53 21.55 25.00
CA GLU A 448 -2.56 20.09 25.15
C GLU A 448 -1.19 19.52 25.51
N LEU A 449 -0.12 19.96 24.83
CA LEU A 449 1.26 19.54 25.14
C LEU A 449 1.67 19.96 26.56
N ALA A 450 1.42 21.21 26.94
CA ALA A 450 1.73 21.70 28.28
C ALA A 450 0.97 20.92 29.37
N ALA A 451 -0.30 20.58 29.12
CA ALA A 451 -1.14 19.81 30.05
C ALA A 451 -0.63 18.38 30.30
N LEU A 452 0.25 17.83 29.46
CA LEU A 452 0.87 16.53 29.70
C LEU A 452 1.85 16.55 30.89
N ASN A 453 2.34 17.73 31.32
CA ASN A 453 3.28 17.90 32.43
C ASN A 453 4.50 16.96 32.36
N LEU A 454 5.05 16.78 31.16
CA LEU A 454 6.17 15.88 30.90
C LEU A 454 7.53 16.57 31.12
N PRO A 455 8.57 15.84 31.51
CA PRO A 455 9.92 16.38 31.60
C PRO A 455 10.48 16.70 30.21
N LYS A 456 11.50 17.56 30.14
CA LYS A 456 12.26 17.78 28.89
C LYS A 456 13.05 16.52 28.51
N PRO A 457 13.26 16.25 27.22
CA PRO A 457 14.07 15.12 26.78
C PRO A 457 15.54 15.30 27.23
N PRO A 458 16.24 14.21 27.60
CA PRO A 458 17.62 14.26 28.08
C PRO A 458 18.63 14.62 26.97
N VAL A 459 18.24 14.45 25.71
CA VAL A 459 18.98 14.83 24.50
C VAL A 459 18.02 15.59 23.61
N ASP A 460 18.47 16.68 22.99
CA ASP A 460 17.69 17.39 21.99
C ASP A 460 17.54 16.50 20.73
N PRO A 461 16.33 15.99 20.43
CA PRO A 461 16.12 15.09 19.29
C PRO A 461 16.51 15.75 17.95
N ALA A 462 16.41 17.08 17.84
CA ALA A 462 16.71 17.79 16.60
C ALA A 462 18.20 17.78 16.22
N THR A 463 19.08 17.34 17.13
CA THR A 463 20.53 17.24 16.90
C THR A 463 20.97 15.88 16.34
N LEU A 464 20.09 14.88 16.33
CA LEU A 464 20.42 13.51 15.93
C LEU A 464 20.45 13.34 14.40
N ALA A 465 21.30 12.43 13.94
CA ALA A 465 21.42 12.00 12.55
C ALA A 465 21.68 10.49 12.46
N ASP A 466 21.41 9.91 11.28
CA ASP A 466 21.65 8.49 10.97
C ASP A 466 23.13 8.08 10.93
#